data_AF-A0A538JT35-F1
#
_entry.id   AF-A0A538JT35-F1
#
_cell.length_a   1.000
_cell.length_b   1.000
_cell.length_c   1.000
_cell.angle_alpha   90.00
_cell.angle_beta   90.00
_cell.angle_gamma   90.00
#
_symmetry.space_group_name_H-M   'P 1'
#
loop_
_entity.id
_entity.type
_entity.pdbx_description
1 polymer ?
#
loop_
_entity_poly.entity_id
_entity_poly.type
_entity_poly.pdbx_seq_one_letter_code
_entity_poly.pdbx_strand_id
1 'polypeptide(L)'
;MPTTPFAACVRRAARRGAWKTAGPNGGSRRRPANAAEPPEETCMTAWMRNNLTTQGYCLSDAEKRELAVGLRFSTGLCLALVVTALALQAGTMLIALAPIGAIAGFTARHPFDYLWNGAVHHVVGGPALPPNPTRRRHAFKLATVMLATDGVLFLAGATTAALVLGGLLIAACATVTATNLCLPSEALAWWDRHNPRNQAVTT
;
A
#
# COMPACT_ATOMS: atom_id res chain seq x y z
N MET A 1 -12.69 12.26 24.07
CA MET A 1 -11.99 12.88 22.92
C MET A 1 -11.77 11.81 21.86
N PRO A 2 -12.35 11.92 20.65
CA PRO A 2 -12.07 10.96 19.59
C PRO A 2 -10.66 11.25 19.09
N THR A 3 -9.72 10.42 19.52
CA THR A 3 -8.36 10.48 18.99
C THR A 3 -8.45 10.24 17.49
N THR A 4 -7.95 11.16 16.68
CA THR A 4 -7.87 10.90 15.23
C THR A 4 -7.19 9.54 15.02
N PRO A 5 -7.66 8.72 14.07
CA PRO A 5 -7.13 7.37 13.86
C PRO A 5 -5.59 7.38 13.67
N PHE A 6 -5.05 8.49 13.17
CA PHE A 6 -3.61 8.75 13.09
C PHE A 6 -2.93 8.90 14.46
N ALA A 7 -3.48 9.68 15.40
CA ALA A 7 -2.91 9.82 16.74
C ALA A 7 -3.00 8.51 17.56
N ALA A 8 -4.05 7.72 17.35
CA ALA A 8 -4.16 6.37 17.92
C ALA A 8 -3.13 5.40 17.31
N CYS A 9 -2.88 5.50 16.00
CA CYS A 9 -1.89 4.73 15.25
C CYS A 9 -0.45 5.02 15.74
N VAL A 10 -0.07 6.29 15.87
CA VAL A 10 1.25 6.71 16.38
C VAL A 10 1.49 6.20 17.80
N ARG A 11 0.49 6.33 18.69
CA ARG A 11 0.57 5.79 20.06
C ARG A 11 0.72 4.26 20.09
N ARG A 12 0.05 3.54 19.19
CA ARG A 12 0.10 2.08 19.13
C ARG A 12 1.45 1.58 18.58
N ALA A 13 2.04 2.28 17.61
CA ALA A 13 3.39 1.99 17.12
C ALA A 13 4.46 2.27 18.21
N ALA A 14 4.36 3.40 18.92
CA ALA A 14 5.26 3.74 20.01
C ALA A 14 5.23 2.71 21.15
N ARG A 15 4.04 2.22 21.54
CA ARG A 15 3.90 1.18 22.58
C ARG A 15 4.51 -0.17 22.18
N ARG A 16 4.43 -0.57 20.90
CA ARG A 16 5.06 -1.82 20.42
C ARG A 16 6.59 -1.71 20.30
N GLY A 17 7.08 -0.54 19.89
CA GLY A 17 8.53 -0.24 19.88
C GLY A 17 9.12 -0.29 21.29
N ALA A 18 8.44 0.32 22.27
CA ALA A 18 8.85 0.32 23.68
C ALA A 18 8.91 -1.09 24.28
N TRP A 19 7.98 -1.99 23.92
CA TRP A 19 8.00 -3.38 24.35
C TRP A 19 9.19 -4.15 23.78
N LYS A 20 9.53 -3.98 22.48
CA LYS A 20 10.68 -4.66 21.87
C LYS A 20 12.03 -4.17 22.41
N THR A 21 12.13 -2.92 22.88
CA THR A 21 13.35 -2.40 23.53
C THR A 21 13.44 -2.76 25.01
N ALA A 22 12.32 -3.14 25.64
CA ALA A 22 12.28 -3.64 27.01
C ALA A 22 12.57 -5.14 27.03
N GLY A 23 13.78 -5.54 26.63
CA GLY A 23 14.35 -6.80 27.10
C GLY A 23 14.55 -6.72 28.62
N PRO A 24 14.60 -7.85 29.36
CA PRO A 24 14.65 -7.86 30.83
C PRO A 24 15.90 -7.23 31.46
N ASN A 25 16.84 -6.71 30.67
CA ASN A 25 18.01 -6.00 31.16
C ASN A 25 18.02 -4.56 30.64
N GLY A 26 17.59 -3.63 31.50
CA GLY A 26 17.64 -2.18 31.29
C GLY A 26 19.08 -1.68 31.22
N GLY A 27 19.59 -1.48 30.00
CA GLY A 27 20.88 -0.86 29.74
C GLY A 27 20.71 0.34 28.81
N SER A 28 20.73 1.55 29.39
CA SER A 28 20.80 2.83 28.68
C SER A 28 22.08 2.89 27.82
N ARG A 29 21.98 2.57 26.52
CA ARG A 29 23.07 2.83 25.56
C ARG A 29 22.95 4.27 25.05
N ARG A 30 23.83 5.14 25.55
CA ARG A 30 24.08 6.46 24.96
C ARG A 30 24.54 6.29 23.50
N ARG A 31 23.92 7.04 22.60
CA ARG A 31 24.23 7.08 21.17
C ARG A 31 25.49 7.96 20.96
N PRO A 32 26.55 7.48 20.29
CA PRO A 32 27.74 8.30 20.02
C PRO A 32 27.43 9.41 19.00
N ALA A 33 28.07 10.56 19.19
CA ALA A 33 27.79 11.83 18.51
C ALA A 33 28.34 11.95 17.07
N ASN A 34 28.95 10.90 16.52
CA ASN A 34 29.58 10.93 15.20
C ASN A 34 29.01 9.82 14.32
N ALA A 35 27.79 10.02 13.82
CA ALA A 35 27.26 9.22 12.71
C ALA A 35 27.43 10.04 11.43
N ALA A 36 28.39 9.63 10.60
CA ALA A 36 28.54 10.13 9.23
C ALA A 36 27.18 10.13 8.51
N GLU A 37 26.92 11.16 7.70
CA GLU A 37 25.69 11.27 6.93
C GLU A 37 25.53 10.02 6.05
N PRO A 38 24.40 9.30 6.14
CA PRO A 38 24.22 8.08 5.38
C PRO A 38 24.01 8.44 3.90
N PRO A 39 24.64 7.70 2.97
CA PRO A 39 24.68 8.06 1.55
C PRO A 39 23.28 8.04 0.93
N GLU A 40 23.12 8.75 -0.18
CA GLU A 40 21.91 9.01 -0.97
C GLU A 40 20.94 7.80 -1.15
N GLU A 41 21.48 6.58 -1.13
CA GLU A 41 20.76 5.28 -1.08
C GLU A 41 19.75 5.16 0.10
N THR A 42 19.97 5.95 1.14
CA THR A 42 19.16 6.02 2.36
C THR A 42 17.90 6.86 2.17
N CYS A 43 17.94 7.89 1.33
CA CYS A 43 16.84 8.85 1.14
C CYS A 43 15.69 8.24 0.35
N MET A 44 15.97 7.60 -0.80
CA MET A 44 14.94 6.95 -1.61
C MET A 44 14.24 5.82 -0.86
N THR A 45 15.01 5.02 -0.10
CA THR A 45 14.45 3.95 0.73
C THR A 45 13.62 4.52 1.90
N ALA A 46 14.03 5.66 2.50
CA ALA A 46 13.27 6.33 3.54
C ALA A 46 11.95 6.90 3.02
N TRP A 47 11.97 7.54 1.85
CA TRP A 47 10.77 8.04 1.18
C TRP A 47 9.78 6.91 0.86
N MET A 48 10.24 5.81 0.27
CA MET A 48 9.40 4.63 -0.01
C MET A 48 8.80 4.02 1.26
N ARG A 49 9.52 4.05 2.38
CA ARG A 49 9.00 3.64 3.70
C ARG A 49 7.97 4.63 4.25
N ASN A 50 8.11 5.92 3.96
CA ASN A 50 7.15 6.93 4.40
C ASN A 50 5.80 6.81 3.67
N ASN A 51 5.82 6.43 2.38
CA ASN A 51 4.60 6.22 1.60
C ASN A 51 3.67 5.16 2.24
N LEU A 52 4.22 4.11 2.88
CA LEU A 52 3.43 3.14 3.64
C LEU A 52 2.69 3.79 4.82
N THR A 53 3.34 4.74 5.50
CA THR A 53 2.70 5.52 6.57
C THR A 53 1.59 6.40 5.99
N THR A 54 1.78 7.01 4.82
CA THR A 54 0.72 7.79 4.17
C THR A 54 -0.49 6.95 3.79
N GLN A 55 -0.27 5.71 3.32
CA GLN A 55 -1.33 4.73 3.09
C GLN A 55 -2.10 4.35 4.37
N GLY A 56 -1.57 4.67 5.54
CA GLY A 56 -2.20 4.42 6.85
C GLY A 56 -1.63 3.23 7.60
N TYR A 57 -0.47 2.69 7.19
CA TYR A 57 0.21 1.64 7.96
C TYR A 57 0.90 2.20 9.21
N CYS A 58 0.70 1.53 10.33
CA CYS A 58 1.31 1.83 11.64
C CYS A 58 2.46 0.85 11.91
N LEU A 59 3.53 0.92 11.11
CA LEU A 59 4.66 -0.01 11.16
C LEU A 59 5.95 0.73 11.55
N SER A 60 6.78 0.09 12.35
CA SER A 60 8.17 0.51 12.59
C SER A 60 9.02 0.32 11.32
N ASP A 61 10.17 0.99 11.23
CA ASP A 61 11.05 0.85 10.07
C ASP A 61 11.60 -0.58 9.89
N ALA A 62 11.76 -1.33 10.99
CA ALA A 62 12.11 -2.74 10.93
C ALA A 62 10.99 -3.57 10.28
N GLU A 63 9.75 -3.40 10.74
CA GLU A 63 8.59 -4.10 10.17
C GLU A 63 8.37 -3.73 8.69
N LYS A 64 8.56 -2.45 8.32
CA LYS A 64 8.48 -2.02 6.91
C LYS A 64 9.51 -2.72 6.02
N ARG A 65 10.72 -3.00 6.53
CA ARG A 65 11.76 -3.72 5.80
C ARG A 65 11.41 -5.20 5.66
N GLU A 66 10.98 -5.85 6.74
CA GLU A 66 10.60 -7.27 6.70
C GLU A 66 9.40 -7.52 5.77
N LEU A 67 8.45 -6.58 5.70
CA LEU A 67 7.26 -6.67 4.86
C LEU A 67 7.48 -6.21 3.41
N ALA A 68 8.68 -5.78 3.03
CA ALA A 68 8.93 -5.12 1.74
C ALA A 68 8.59 -6.01 0.53
N VAL A 69 8.84 -7.31 0.61
CA VAL A 69 8.51 -8.26 -0.46
C VAL A 69 7.01 -8.59 -0.44
N GLY A 70 6.47 -8.93 0.73
CA GLY A 70 5.06 -9.31 0.85
C GLY A 70 4.10 -8.19 0.43
N LEU A 71 4.38 -6.94 0.79
CA LEU A 71 3.52 -5.80 0.42
C LEU A 71 3.46 -5.55 -1.09
N ARG A 72 4.52 -5.96 -1.81
CA ARG A 72 4.63 -5.90 -3.27
C ARG A 72 4.07 -7.12 -3.97
N PHE A 73 3.96 -8.25 -3.30
CA PHE A 73 3.46 -9.49 -3.90
C PHE A 73 2.05 -9.27 -4.49
N SER A 74 1.11 -8.79 -3.66
CA SER A 74 -0.28 -8.62 -4.10
C SER A 74 -0.43 -7.57 -5.21
N THR A 75 0.29 -6.45 -5.12
CA THR A 75 0.24 -5.40 -6.15
C THR A 75 0.96 -5.81 -7.43
N GLY A 76 2.08 -6.53 -7.32
CA GLY A 76 2.83 -7.07 -8.44
C GLY A 76 2.08 -8.17 -9.18
N LEU A 77 1.41 -9.07 -8.46
CA LEU A 77 0.56 -10.09 -9.08
C LEU A 77 -0.64 -9.45 -9.81
N CYS A 78 -1.29 -8.47 -9.17
CA CYS A 78 -2.37 -7.72 -9.83
C CYS A 78 -1.86 -7.00 -11.10
N LEU A 79 -0.72 -6.30 -11.00
CA LEU A 79 -0.09 -5.64 -12.14
C LEU A 79 0.20 -6.64 -13.28
N ALA A 80 0.78 -7.80 -12.98
CA ALA A 80 1.09 -8.82 -13.98
C ALA A 80 -0.18 -9.33 -14.69
N LEU A 81 -1.26 -9.56 -13.94
CA LEU A 81 -2.55 -9.98 -14.50
C LEU A 81 -3.17 -8.88 -15.38
N VAL A 82 -3.11 -7.62 -14.95
CA VAL A 82 -3.63 -6.48 -15.74
C VAL A 82 -2.81 -6.28 -17.02
N VAL A 83 -1.47 -6.32 -16.93
CA VAL A 83 -0.58 -6.25 -18.11
C VAL A 83 -0.90 -7.38 -19.09
N THR A 84 -1.07 -8.61 -18.58
CA THR A 84 -1.45 -9.76 -19.41
C THR A 84 -2.80 -9.54 -20.08
N ALA A 85 -3.81 -9.09 -19.33
CA ALA A 85 -5.13 -8.84 -19.89
C ALA A 85 -5.12 -7.74 -20.96
N LEU A 86 -4.36 -6.66 -20.75
CA LEU A 86 -4.20 -5.57 -21.73
C LEU A 86 -3.44 -6.02 -22.98
N ALA A 87 -2.33 -6.75 -22.81
CA ALA A 87 -1.53 -7.25 -23.92
C ALA A 87 -2.35 -8.20 -24.81
N LEU A 88 -3.23 -9.00 -24.19
CA LEU A 88 -4.16 -9.89 -24.89
C LEU A 88 -5.46 -9.19 -25.32
N GLN A 89 -5.65 -7.91 -24.98
CA GLN A 89 -6.90 -7.15 -25.17
C GLN A 89 -8.14 -7.89 -24.64
N ALA A 90 -7.96 -8.65 -23.56
CA ALA A 90 -8.95 -9.55 -23.01
C ALA A 90 -9.91 -8.80 -22.07
N GLY A 91 -10.92 -8.13 -22.64
CA GLY A 91 -11.95 -7.42 -21.86
C GLY A 91 -12.63 -8.29 -20.80
N THR A 92 -12.89 -9.56 -21.11
CA THR A 92 -13.47 -10.53 -20.16
C THR A 92 -12.56 -10.79 -18.96
N MET A 93 -11.23 -10.85 -19.17
CA MET A 93 -10.27 -11.01 -18.09
C MET A 93 -10.25 -9.80 -17.17
N LEU A 94 -10.31 -8.58 -17.71
CA LEU A 94 -10.41 -7.35 -16.92
C LEU A 94 -11.69 -7.28 -16.08
N ILE A 95 -12.84 -7.65 -16.68
CA ILE A 95 -14.11 -7.77 -15.95
C ILE A 95 -13.99 -8.82 -14.83
N ALA A 96 -13.32 -9.94 -15.07
CA ALA A 96 -13.12 -10.98 -14.05
C ALA A 96 -12.19 -10.54 -12.91
N LEU A 97 -11.24 -9.61 -13.17
CA LEU A 97 -10.37 -9.04 -12.14
C LEU A 97 -11.08 -7.97 -11.28
N ALA A 98 -12.09 -7.29 -11.81
CA ALA A 98 -12.84 -6.27 -11.07
C ALA A 98 -13.41 -6.74 -9.72
N PRO A 99 -14.10 -7.90 -9.59
CA PRO A 99 -14.59 -8.37 -8.29
C PRO A 99 -13.46 -8.65 -7.28
N ILE A 100 -12.27 -9.06 -7.72
CA ILE A 100 -11.09 -9.21 -6.85
C ILE A 100 -10.70 -7.85 -6.25
N GLY A 101 -10.63 -6.82 -7.10
CA GLY A 101 -10.41 -5.44 -6.67
C GLY A 101 -11.50 -4.95 -5.72
N ALA A 102 -12.76 -5.28 -6.00
CA ALA A 102 -13.90 -4.89 -5.17
C ALA A 102 -13.76 -5.48 -3.76
N ILE A 103 -13.50 -6.79 -3.66
CA ILE A 103 -13.26 -7.47 -2.38
C ILE A 103 -12.11 -6.79 -1.63
N ALA A 104 -11.00 -6.47 -2.31
CA ALA A 104 -9.88 -5.77 -1.69
C ALA A 104 -10.23 -4.35 -1.21
N GLY A 105 -11.13 -3.65 -1.90
CA GLY A 105 -11.61 -2.33 -1.50
C GLY A 105 -12.59 -2.35 -0.33
N PHE A 106 -13.41 -3.40 -0.22
CA PHE A 106 -14.45 -3.50 0.82
C PHE A 106 -14.06 -4.36 2.01
N THR A 107 -13.00 -5.15 1.94
CA THR A 107 -12.51 -5.97 3.06
C THR A 107 -11.14 -5.51 3.55
N ALA A 108 -10.71 -6.04 4.69
CA ALA A 108 -9.42 -5.70 5.28
C ALA A 108 -8.23 -6.42 4.61
N ARG A 109 -8.45 -7.36 3.69
CA ARG A 109 -7.39 -8.13 3.04
C ARG A 109 -7.69 -8.33 1.56
N HIS A 110 -6.68 -8.13 0.72
CA HIS A 110 -6.78 -8.44 -0.69
C HIS A 110 -6.88 -9.98 -0.85
N PRO A 111 -7.63 -10.52 -1.83
CA PRO A 111 -7.65 -11.96 -2.09
C PRO A 111 -6.23 -12.57 -2.22
N PHE A 112 -5.34 -11.90 -2.94
CA PHE A 112 -3.91 -12.26 -3.04
C PHE A 112 -3.12 -12.20 -1.72
N ASP A 113 -3.57 -11.43 -0.71
CA ASP A 113 -2.94 -11.46 0.62
C ASP A 113 -3.19 -12.81 1.31
N TYR A 114 -4.31 -13.48 1.04
CA TYR A 114 -4.55 -14.84 1.54
C TYR A 114 -3.61 -15.84 0.89
N LEU A 115 -3.32 -15.69 -0.40
CA LEU A 115 -2.34 -16.52 -1.09
C LEU A 115 -0.93 -16.34 -0.50
N TRP A 116 -0.54 -15.08 -0.22
CA TRP A 116 0.72 -14.81 0.46
C TRP A 116 0.75 -15.45 1.86
N ASN A 117 -0.28 -15.19 2.67
CA ASN A 117 -0.37 -15.61 4.07
C ASN A 117 -0.58 -17.12 4.25
N GLY A 118 -1.15 -17.81 3.27
CA GLY A 118 -1.42 -19.25 3.36
C GLY A 118 -0.35 -20.13 2.73
N ALA A 119 0.46 -19.60 1.81
CA ALA A 119 1.41 -20.41 1.05
C ALA A 119 2.75 -19.70 0.81
N VAL A 120 2.74 -18.55 0.14
CA VAL A 120 3.98 -17.98 -0.42
C VAL A 120 4.97 -17.56 0.68
N HIS A 121 4.48 -16.99 1.78
CA HIS A 121 5.38 -16.52 2.84
C HIS A 121 6.10 -17.68 3.54
N HIS A 122 5.50 -18.87 3.59
CA HIS A 122 6.13 -20.06 4.16
C HIS A 122 7.31 -20.56 3.30
N VAL A 123 7.19 -20.44 1.98
CA VAL A 123 8.25 -20.81 1.04
C VAL A 123 9.37 -19.77 1.04
N VAL A 124 9.03 -18.49 1.10
CA VAL A 124 10.01 -17.38 1.04
C VAL A 124 10.60 -17.05 2.43
N GLY A 125 10.09 -17.65 3.51
CA GLY A 125 10.51 -17.35 4.89
C GLY A 125 10.14 -15.93 5.35
N GLY A 126 9.13 -15.32 4.72
CA GLY A 126 8.70 -13.95 4.99
C GLY A 126 7.63 -13.86 6.09
N PRO A 127 7.43 -12.68 6.69
CA PRO A 127 6.34 -12.46 7.64
C PRO A 127 4.97 -12.45 6.95
N ALA A 128 3.93 -12.79 7.71
CA ALA A 128 2.55 -12.63 7.29
C ALA A 128 2.18 -11.14 7.13
N LEU A 129 1.35 -10.84 6.13
CA LEU A 129 0.91 -9.50 5.81
C LEU A 129 -0.13 -8.98 6.81
N PRO A 130 0.04 -7.74 7.31
CA PRO A 130 -0.97 -7.09 8.12
C PRO A 130 -2.20 -6.72 7.28
N PRO A 131 -3.37 -6.49 7.91
CA PRO A 131 -4.55 -5.99 7.21
C PRO A 131 -4.29 -4.65 6.49
N ASN A 132 -4.95 -4.46 5.35
CA ASN A 132 -4.88 -3.25 4.55
C ASN A 132 -5.59 -2.07 5.24
N PRO A 133 -4.92 -0.91 5.37
CA PRO A 133 -5.52 0.29 5.95
C PRO A 133 -6.60 0.88 5.03
N THR A 134 -7.44 1.75 5.60
CA THR A 134 -8.59 2.35 4.90
C THR A 134 -8.20 3.11 3.63
N ARG A 135 -7.11 3.89 3.66
CA ARG A 135 -6.70 4.67 2.47
C ARG A 135 -6.26 3.76 1.31
N ARG A 136 -5.50 2.69 1.59
CA ARG A 136 -5.17 1.67 0.59
C ARG A 136 -6.41 0.99 0.03
N ARG A 137 -7.42 0.72 0.87
CA ARG A 137 -8.71 0.17 0.44
C ARG A 137 -9.47 1.10 -0.51
N HIS A 138 -9.42 2.41 -0.31
CA HIS A 138 -10.00 3.37 -1.26
C HIS A 138 -9.32 3.32 -2.63
N ALA A 139 -8.00 3.11 -2.68
CA ALA A 139 -7.29 2.94 -3.93
C ALA A 139 -7.75 1.69 -4.70
N PHE A 140 -8.00 0.57 -4.00
CA PHE A 140 -8.54 -0.64 -4.64
C PHE A 140 -9.95 -0.43 -5.23
N LYS A 141 -10.79 0.42 -4.61
CA LYS A 141 -12.10 0.78 -5.18
C LYS A 141 -11.96 1.54 -6.50
N LEU A 142 -11.04 2.50 -6.57
CA LEU A 142 -10.77 3.22 -7.81
C LEU A 142 -10.22 2.29 -8.90
N ALA A 143 -9.27 1.42 -8.54
CA ALA A 143 -8.74 0.41 -9.47
C ALA A 143 -9.85 -0.52 -9.98
N THR A 144 -10.81 -0.90 -9.12
CA THR A 144 -11.98 -1.70 -9.52
C THR A 144 -12.82 -1.03 -10.59
N VAL A 145 -13.10 0.28 -10.41
CA VAL A 145 -13.85 1.06 -11.40
C VAL A 145 -13.09 1.10 -12.72
N MET A 146 -11.77 1.40 -12.68
CA MET A 146 -10.95 1.43 -13.89
C MET A 146 -10.91 0.07 -14.61
N LEU A 147 -10.72 -1.03 -13.89
CA LEU A 147 -10.75 -2.39 -14.46
C LEU A 147 -12.08 -2.69 -15.16
N ALA A 148 -13.19 -2.35 -14.51
CA ALA A 148 -14.52 -2.56 -15.09
C ALA A 148 -14.71 -1.70 -16.34
N THR A 149 -14.28 -0.43 -16.30
CA THR A 149 -14.36 0.48 -17.45
C THR A 149 -13.51 -0.01 -18.61
N ASP A 150 -12.24 -0.38 -18.39
CA ASP A 150 -11.37 -0.93 -19.44
C ASP A 150 -11.96 -2.21 -20.05
N GLY A 151 -12.48 -3.11 -19.20
CA GLY A 151 -13.15 -4.33 -19.64
C GLY A 151 -14.35 -4.04 -20.54
N VAL A 152 -15.22 -3.11 -20.15
CA VAL A 152 -16.37 -2.66 -20.95
C VAL A 152 -15.91 -2.02 -22.27
N LEU A 153 -14.86 -1.18 -22.25
CA LEU A 153 -14.35 -0.54 -23.46
C LEU A 153 -13.83 -1.57 -24.48
N PHE A 154 -13.07 -2.58 -24.04
CA PHE A 154 -12.66 -3.68 -24.92
C PHE A 154 -13.85 -4.47 -25.46
N LEU A 155 -14.84 -4.79 -24.62
CA LEU A 155 -16.05 -5.50 -25.05
C LEU A 155 -16.92 -4.69 -26.02
N ALA A 156 -16.89 -3.37 -25.92
CA ALA A 156 -17.56 -2.45 -26.84
C ALA A 156 -16.76 -2.15 -28.13
N GLY A 157 -15.57 -2.73 -28.29
CA GLY A 157 -14.68 -2.47 -29.43
C GLY A 157 -13.96 -1.10 -29.40
N ALA A 158 -14.05 -0.37 -28.28
CA ALA A 158 -13.38 0.92 -28.08
C ALA A 158 -11.90 0.73 -27.67
N THR A 159 -11.16 -0.06 -28.45
CA THR A 159 -9.80 -0.55 -28.15
C THR A 159 -8.81 0.56 -27.81
N THR A 160 -8.80 1.66 -28.57
CA THR A 160 -7.88 2.78 -28.32
C THR A 160 -8.14 3.42 -26.96
N ALA A 161 -9.41 3.65 -26.61
CA ALA A 161 -9.78 4.22 -25.32
C ALA A 161 -9.39 3.27 -24.18
N ALA A 162 -9.63 1.96 -24.35
CA ALA A 162 -9.24 0.94 -23.37
C ALA A 162 -7.71 0.87 -23.17
N LEU A 163 -6.93 0.98 -24.24
CA LEU A 163 -5.47 0.96 -24.14
C LEU A 163 -4.91 2.22 -23.47
N VAL A 164 -5.49 3.40 -23.74
CA VAL A 164 -5.08 4.64 -23.08
C VAL A 164 -5.42 4.59 -21.59
N LEU A 165 -6.65 4.24 -21.23
CA LEU A 165 -7.09 4.18 -19.84
C LEU A 165 -6.37 3.05 -19.06
N GLY A 166 -6.25 1.87 -19.65
CA GLY A 166 -5.51 0.76 -19.06
C GLY A 166 -4.00 1.01 -18.98
N GLY A 167 -3.42 1.77 -19.89
CA GLY A 167 -2.04 2.27 -19.78
C GLY A 167 -1.83 3.14 -18.54
N LEU A 168 -2.78 4.05 -18.26
CA LEU A 168 -2.78 4.84 -17.02
C LEU A 168 -2.94 3.96 -15.78
N LEU A 169 -3.80 2.93 -15.85
CA LEU A 169 -3.95 1.95 -14.77
C LEU A 169 -2.64 1.19 -14.50
N ILE A 170 -1.96 0.70 -15.55
CA ILE A 170 -0.65 0.03 -15.44
C ILE A 170 0.37 0.97 -14.80
N ALA A 171 0.45 2.24 -15.24
CA ALA A 171 1.38 3.21 -14.67
C ALA A 171 1.13 3.44 -13.16
N ALA A 172 -0.13 3.54 -12.75
CA ALA A 172 -0.51 3.67 -11.34
C ALA A 172 -0.15 2.40 -10.54
N CYS A 173 -0.45 1.21 -11.07
CA CYS A 173 -0.12 -0.08 -10.45
C CYS A 173 1.40 -0.32 -10.35
N ALA A 174 2.16 0.05 -11.37
CA ALA A 174 3.61 -0.03 -11.39
C ALA A 174 4.22 0.93 -10.35
N THR A 175 3.71 2.16 -10.27
CA THR A 175 4.16 3.15 -9.30
C THR A 175 4.00 2.63 -7.87
N VAL A 176 2.81 2.14 -7.50
CA VAL A 176 2.59 1.61 -6.14
C VAL A 176 3.42 0.36 -5.85
N THR A 177 3.61 -0.51 -6.85
CA THR A 177 4.41 -1.73 -6.69
C THR A 177 5.90 -1.42 -6.51
N ALA A 178 6.44 -0.47 -7.27
CA ALA A 178 7.85 -0.10 -7.17
C ALA A 178 8.13 0.69 -5.88
N THR A 179 7.31 1.71 -5.61
CA THR A 179 7.65 2.78 -4.66
C THR A 179 6.81 2.80 -3.38
N ASN A 180 5.77 1.96 -3.29
CA ASN A 180 4.68 2.10 -2.32
C ASN A 180 3.93 3.45 -2.41
N LEU A 181 4.16 4.28 -3.44
CA LEU A 181 3.41 5.51 -3.63
C LEU A 181 2.03 5.17 -4.19
N CYS A 182 0.99 5.48 -3.42
CA CYS A 182 -0.38 5.25 -3.83
C CYS A 182 -1.07 6.61 -4.01
N LEU A 183 -1.16 7.10 -5.25
CA LEU A 183 -1.68 8.43 -5.58
C LEU A 183 -3.02 8.76 -4.89
N PRO A 184 -4.04 7.86 -4.86
CA PRO A 184 -5.27 8.13 -4.13
C PRO A 184 -5.10 8.31 -2.62
N SER A 185 -4.16 7.58 -2.01
CA SER A 185 -3.89 7.69 -0.57
C SER A 185 -3.16 8.98 -0.25
N GLU A 186 -2.23 9.41 -1.10
CA GLU A 186 -1.54 10.70 -0.98
C GLU A 186 -2.49 11.87 -1.18
N ALA A 187 -3.36 11.81 -2.19
CA ALA A 187 -4.37 12.83 -2.42
C ALA A 187 -5.30 12.98 -1.20
N LEU A 188 -5.77 11.87 -0.63
CA LEU A 188 -6.58 11.88 0.57
C LEU A 188 -5.81 12.40 1.80
N ALA A 189 -4.55 12.00 1.95
CA ALA A 189 -3.71 12.51 3.03
C ALA A 189 -3.42 14.01 2.89
N TRP A 190 -3.22 14.50 1.67
CA TRP A 190 -3.06 15.92 1.37
C TRP A 190 -4.34 16.69 1.69
N TRP A 191 -5.50 16.16 1.28
CA TRP A 191 -6.81 16.73 1.60
C TRP A 191 -7.03 16.84 3.12
N ASP A 192 -6.71 15.77 3.87
CA ASP A 192 -6.82 15.77 5.33
C ASP A 192 -5.95 16.85 5.99
N ARG A 193 -4.76 17.12 5.46
CA ARG A 193 -3.83 18.14 5.97
C ARG A 193 -4.30 19.57 5.72
N HIS A 194 -4.94 19.81 4.57
CA HIS A 194 -5.33 21.15 4.11
C HIS A 194 -6.77 21.52 4.45
N ASN A 195 -7.59 20.57 4.93
CA ASN A 195 -8.95 20.87 5.33
C ASN A 195 -8.99 21.55 6.72
N PRO A 196 -9.36 22.84 6.83
CA PRO A 196 -9.32 23.58 8.09
C PRO A 196 -10.24 22.99 9.17
N ARG A 197 -11.30 22.28 8.77
CA ARG A 197 -12.20 21.58 9.72
C ARG A 197 -11.51 20.45 10.49
N ASN A 198 -10.47 19.83 9.91
CA ASN A 198 -9.72 18.77 10.57
C ASN A 198 -8.61 19.32 11.47
N GLN A 199 -8.19 20.59 11.29
CA GLN A 199 -7.18 21.24 12.12
C GLN A 199 -7.74 21.63 13.49
N ALA A 200 -9.00 22.08 13.54
CA ALA A 200 -9.71 22.51 14.76
C ALA A 200 -9.99 21.39 15.78
N VAL A 201 -9.81 20.12 15.42
CA VAL A 201 -9.99 18.97 16.33
C VAL A 201 -8.69 18.61 17.06
N THR A 202 -7.56 19.23 16.68
CA THR A 202 -6.21 18.90 17.17
C THR A 202 -5.61 19.93 18.13
N THR A 203 -6.26 21.09 18.29
CA THR A 203 -5.95 22.12 19.30
C THR A 203 -6.84 21.94 20.52
#